data_AF-A0A924EQZ7-F1
#
_entry.id   AF-A0A924EQZ7-F1
#
_cell.length_a   1.000
_cell.length_b   1.000
_cell.length_c   1.000
_cell.angle_alpha   90.00
_cell.angle_beta   90.00
_cell.angle_gamma   90.00
#
_symmetry.space_group_name_H-M   'P 1'
#
loop_
_entity.id
_entity.type
_entity.pdbx_description
1 polymer ?
#
loop_
_entity_poly.entity_id
_entity_poly.type
_entity_poly.pdbx_seq_one_letter_code
_entity_poly.pdbx_strand_id
1 'polypeptide(L)' 'SLKNTPEKNIELRAKHYQIEGAFHMNKTHWNSVVCEGLKADLVLELIDDSYDLVFKSLTKKMKDEL' A
#
# COMPACT_ATOMS: atom_id res chain seq x y z
N SER A 1 6.38 4.08 0.44
CA SER A 1 5.00 4.10 0.95
C SER A 1 4.10 3.35 -0.01
N LEU A 2 3.16 2.55 0.52
CA LEU A 2 2.23 1.71 -0.27
C LEU A 2 0.78 2.10 0.06
N LYS A 3 -0.11 2.04 -0.94
CA LYS A 3 -1.53 2.42 -0.83
C LYS A 3 -2.39 1.18 -0.64
N ASN A 4 -3.26 1.19 0.36
CA ASN A 4 -4.19 0.10 0.65
C ASN A 4 -5.57 0.69 1.04
N THR A 5 -6.58 -0.17 1.21
CA THR A 5 -7.86 0.25 1.77
C THR A 5 -7.72 0.60 3.26
N PRO A 6 -8.56 1.51 3.80
CA PRO A 6 -8.51 1.89 5.20
C PRO A 6 -8.62 0.70 6.16
N GLU A 7 -9.47 -0.28 5.84
CA GLU A 7 -9.70 -1.48 6.65
C GLU A 7 -8.44 -2.36 6.69
N LYS A 8 -7.84 -2.63 5.52
CA LYS A 8 -6.60 -3.40 5.43
C LYS A 8 -5.44 -2.68 6.13
N ASN A 9 -5.40 -1.35 6.10
CA ASN A 9 -4.40 -0.57 6.83
C ASN A 9 -4.47 -0.76 8.35
N ILE A 10 -5.67 -0.75 8.91
CA ILE A 10 -5.87 -0.97 10.35
C ILE A 10 -5.36 -2.36 10.74
N GLU A 11 -5.70 -3.38 9.97
CA GLU A 11 -5.24 -4.75 10.23
C GLU A 11 -3.72 -4.90 10.10
N LEU A 12 -3.12 -4.35 9.04
CA LEU A 12 -1.68 -4.47 8.80
C LEU A 12 -0.87 -3.81 9.90
N ARG A 13 -1.29 -2.62 10.35
CA ARG A 13 -0.63 -1.90 11.46
C ARG A 13 -0.79 -2.62 12.81
N ALA A 14 -1.90 -3.33 13.00
CA ALA A 14 -2.10 -4.14 14.21
C ALA A 14 -1.25 -5.41 14.22
N LYS A 15 -1.00 -6.02 13.05
CA LYS A 15 -0.29 -7.30 12.90
C LYS A 15 1.23 -7.15 12.72
N HIS A 16 1.70 -6.02 12.19
CA HIS A 16 3.09 -5.81 11.81
C HIS A 16 3.61 -4.48 12.37
N TYR A 17 4.56 -4.55 13.30
CA TYR A 17 5.19 -3.34 13.87
C TYR A 17 5.99 -2.54 12.84
N GLN A 18 6.41 -3.18 11.74
CA GLN A 18 7.09 -2.54 10.62
C GLN A 18 6.19 -1.69 9.73
N ILE A 19 4.86 -1.76 9.93
CA ILE A 19 3.87 -1.07 9.10
C ILE A 19 3.21 0.02 9.93
N GLU A 20 3.34 1.26 9.46
CA GLU A 20 2.79 2.44 10.13
C GLU A 20 2.17 3.41 9.12
N GLY A 21 1.50 4.46 9.59
CA GLY A 21 0.94 5.49 8.72
C GLY A 21 2.04 6.21 7.93
N ALA A 22 1.88 6.33 6.61
CA ALA A 22 2.89 6.96 5.76
C ALA A 22 3.17 8.43 6.14
N PHE A 23 4.45 8.77 6.23
CA PHE A 23 4.90 10.16 6.37
C PHE A 23 4.56 10.99 5.12
N HIS A 24 4.20 12.26 5.31
CA HIS A 24 3.75 13.21 4.26
C HIS A 24 2.53 12.81 3.39
N MET A 25 1.96 11.63 3.57
CA MET A 25 0.81 11.14 2.81
C MET A 25 -0.45 11.05 3.69
N ASN A 26 -1.60 10.78 3.06
CA ASN A 26 -2.84 10.51 3.76
C ASN A 26 -2.75 9.14 4.48
N LYS A 27 -2.55 9.19 5.80
CA LYS A 27 -2.40 8.01 6.68
C LYS A 27 -3.64 7.11 6.74
N THR A 28 -4.79 7.53 6.21
CA THR A 28 -5.95 6.66 6.07
C THR A 28 -5.74 5.63 4.96
N HIS A 29 -5.08 6.02 3.87
CA HIS A 29 -4.89 5.17 2.69
C HIS A 29 -3.47 4.67 2.48
N TRP A 30 -2.48 5.32 3.09
CA TRP A 30 -1.07 5.05 2.84
C TRP A 30 -0.33 4.55 4.06
N ASN A 31 0.49 3.52 3.87
CA ASN A 31 1.43 2.99 4.86
C ASN A 31 2.88 3.30 4.49
N SER A 32 3.69 3.56 5.52
CA SER A 32 5.13 3.32 5.47
C SER A 32 5.37 1.86 5.83
N VAL A 33 6.27 1.19 5.12
CA VAL A 33 6.58 -0.23 5.33
C VAL A 33 8.08 -0.37 5.42
N VAL A 34 8.58 -0.84 6.57
CA VAL A 34 9.98 -1.23 6.73
C VAL A 34 10.10 -2.70 6.29
N CYS A 35 10.79 -2.95 5.18
CA CYS A 35 10.87 -4.30 4.61
C CYS A 35 11.67 -5.29 5.46
N GLU A 36 12.57 -4.81 6.31
CA GLU A 36 13.42 -5.66 7.15
C GLU A 36 12.57 -6.50 8.12
N GLY A 37 12.80 -7.82 8.10
CA GLY A 37 12.07 -8.78 8.93
C GLY A 37 10.64 -9.10 8.46
N LEU A 38 10.17 -8.52 7.35
CA LEU A 38 8.92 -8.93 6.70
C LEU A 38 9.18 -10.09 5.73
N LYS A 39 8.20 -10.96 5.57
CA LYS A 39 8.23 -12.00 4.54
C LYS A 39 8.17 -11.36 3.16
N ALA A 40 9.03 -11.82 2.24
CA ALA A 40 9.07 -11.31 0.87
C ALA A 40 7.71 -11.38 0.19
N ASP A 41 7.00 -12.51 0.33
CA ASP A 41 5.67 -12.71 -0.27
C ASP A 41 4.65 -11.66 0.19
N LEU A 42 4.68 -11.28 1.48
CA LEU A 42 3.81 -10.22 2.00
C LEU A 42 4.17 -8.87 1.37
N VAL A 43 5.46 -8.55 1.24
CA VAL A 43 5.90 -7.29 0.62
C VAL A 43 5.46 -7.23 -0.83
N LEU A 44 5.59 -8.32 -1.59
CA LEU A 44 5.14 -8.41 -2.97
C LEU A 44 3.62 -8.24 -3.08
N GLU A 45 2.83 -8.92 -2.24
CA GLU A 45 1.37 -8.74 -2.19
C GLU A 45 0.98 -7.27 -1.95
N LEU A 46 1.65 -6.60 -0.99
CA LEU A 46 1.38 -5.19 -0.69
C LEU A 46 1.75 -4.26 -1.87
N ILE A 47 2.76 -4.61 -2.65
CA ILE A 47 3.12 -3.87 -3.87
C ILE A 47 2.06 -4.05 -4.94
N ASP A 48 1.63 -5.30 -5.20
CA ASP A 48 0.62 -5.61 -6.21
C ASP A 48 -0.72 -4.95 -5.88
N ASP A 49 -1.19 -5.05 -4.63
CA ASP A 49 -2.41 -4.38 -4.16
C ASP A 49 -2.35 -2.86 -4.34
N SER A 50 -1.21 -2.27 -4.00
CA SER A 50 -1.00 -0.83 -4.12
C SER A 50 -1.00 -0.40 -5.58
N TYR A 51 -0.35 -1.17 -6.46
CA TYR A 51 -0.36 -0.93 -7.89
C TYR A 51 -1.80 -0.98 -8.43
N ASP A 52 -2.54 -2.03 -8.09
CA ASP A 52 -3.91 -2.24 -8.52
C ASP A 52 -4.83 -1.08 -8.12
N LEU A 53 -4.73 -0.62 -6.87
CA LEU A 53 -5.53 0.50 -6.36
C LEU A 53 -5.18 1.82 -7.05
N VAL A 54 -3.90 2.06 -7.32
CA VAL A 54 -3.44 3.25 -8.04
C VAL A 54 -3.92 3.17 -9.49
N PHE A 55 -3.64 2.06 -10.19
CA PHE A 55 -4.04 1.83 -11.57
C PHE A 55 -5.55 2.01 -11.74
N LYS A 56 -6.36 1.36 -10.89
CA LYS A 56 -7.83 1.49 -10.92
C LYS A 56 -8.29 2.94 -10.80
N SER A 57 -7.60 3.77 -10.01
CA SER A 57 -7.91 5.19 -9.81
C SER A 57 -7.52 6.10 -10.98
N LEU A 58 -6.73 5.63 -11.93
CA LEU A 58 -6.34 6.42 -13.11
C LEU A 58 -7.52 6.62 -14.06
N THR A 59 -7.48 7.75 -14.78
CA THR A 59 -8.41 8.02 -15.88
C THR A 59 -8.17 7.03 -17.03
N LYS A 60 -9.19 6.81 -17.87
CA LYS A 60 -9.07 5.92 -19.02
C LYS A 60 -7.88 6.28 -19.92
N LYS A 61 -7.72 7.58 -20.22
CA LYS A 61 -6.61 8.09 -21.03
C LYS A 61 -5.24 7.67 -20.48
N MET A 62 -5.02 7.83 -19.17
CA MET A 62 -3.75 7.47 -18.55
C MET A 62 -3.50 5.95 -18.52
N LYS A 63 -4.57 5.15 -18.41
CA LYS A 63 -4.48 3.68 -18.47
C LYS A 63 -4.09 3.20 -19.86
N ASP A 64 -4.61 3.85 -20.91
CA ASP A 64 -4.31 3.50 -22.30
C ASP A 64 -2.85 3.87 -22.69
N GLU A 65 -2.17 4.70 -21.89
CA GLU A 65 -0.78 5.16 -22.09
C GLU A 65 0.27 4.34 -21.28
N LEU A 66 -0.17 3.37 -20.46
CA LEU A 66 0.66 2.51 -19.60
C LEU A 66 0.84 1.11 -20.18
#